data_AF-A0A516WDQ8-F1
#
_entry.id   AF-A0A516WDQ8-F1
#
_cell.length_a   1.000
_cell.length_b   1.000
_cell.length_c   1.000
_cell.angle_alpha   90.00
_cell.angle_beta   90.00
_cell.angle_gamma   90.00
#
_symmetry.space_group_name_H-M   'P 1'
#
loop_
_entity.id
_entity.type
_entity.pdbx_description
1 polymer ?
#
loop_
_entity_poly.entity_id
_entity_poly.type
_entity_poly.pdbx_seq_one_letter_code
_entity_poly.pdbx_strand_id
1 'polypeptide(L)'
;MISRSSFLVDCTEGEVLHAELINLVGGFDIEFSISNFDYFSVAEYLDYVGKNQFPVNDNPDVLAVMAEVGFLHEICFYAGSQSVASQYLPALTGLVAQTLSKRLGCNALSSFVPLASSEDFPVSYFSKGKEVRVFSRQDADAWQRVEWVRVDRD
;
A
#
# COMPACT_ATOMS: atom_id res chain seq x y z
N MET A 1 19.52 4.32 -7.59
CA MET A 1 18.13 4.72 -7.34
C MET A 1 17.32 3.44 -7.26
N ILE A 2 16.34 3.34 -6.35
CA ILE A 2 15.54 2.12 -6.14
C ILE A 2 14.09 2.49 -6.46
N SER A 3 13.41 1.66 -7.24
CA SER A 3 11.96 1.76 -7.41
C SER A 3 11.28 1.03 -6.26
N ARG A 4 10.34 1.70 -5.60
CA ARG A 4 9.54 1.14 -4.49
C ARG A 4 8.08 1.05 -4.91
N SER A 5 7.38 0.03 -4.44
CA SER A 5 5.93 -0.13 -4.51
C SER A 5 5.43 -0.82 -3.25
N SER A 6 4.22 -0.55 -2.76
CA SER A 6 3.74 -1.18 -1.53
C SER A 6 2.26 -1.50 -1.51
N PHE A 7 1.82 -2.35 -0.60
CA PHE A 7 0.41 -2.61 -0.39
C PHE A 7 0.14 -2.95 1.07
N LEU A 8 -1.07 -2.64 1.51
CA LEU A 8 -1.53 -2.91 2.86
C LEU A 8 -2.34 -4.20 2.90
N VAL A 9 -2.22 -4.95 3.99
CA VAL A 9 -2.99 -6.18 4.22
C VAL A 9 -3.43 -6.33 5.67
N ASP A 10 -4.55 -7.02 5.90
CA ASP A 10 -5.08 -7.36 7.23
C ASP A 10 -4.94 -8.87 7.58
N CYS A 11 -4.10 -9.61 6.83
CA CYS A 11 -3.88 -11.05 7.03
C CYS A 11 -3.00 -11.36 8.27
N THR A 12 -3.07 -12.62 8.72
CA THR A 12 -2.38 -13.21 9.88
C THR A 12 -0.84 -13.14 9.86
N GLU A 13 -0.24 -13.43 11.03
CA GLU A 13 1.18 -13.38 11.44
C GLU A 13 2.24 -13.27 10.31
N GLY A 14 3.21 -12.38 10.52
CA GLY A 14 4.27 -12.04 9.57
C GLY A 14 5.03 -13.22 8.96
N GLU A 15 5.19 -14.33 9.68
CA GLU A 15 5.81 -15.57 9.18
C GLU A 15 5.04 -16.21 8.02
N VAL A 16 3.70 -16.25 8.12
CA VAL A 16 2.84 -16.79 7.05
C VAL A 16 2.90 -15.90 5.81
N LEU A 17 2.84 -14.59 6.03
CA LEU A 17 3.00 -13.59 4.96
C LEU A 17 4.35 -13.73 4.26
N HIS A 18 5.43 -13.86 5.03
CA HIS A 18 6.78 -14.00 4.50
C HIS A 18 6.93 -15.27 3.65
N ALA A 19 6.41 -16.41 4.11
CA ALA A 19 6.41 -17.66 3.35
C ALA A 19 5.63 -17.56 2.03
N GLU A 20 4.44 -16.96 2.04
CA GLU A 20 3.66 -16.73 0.81
C GLU A 20 4.37 -15.78 -0.15
N LEU A 21 4.99 -14.71 0.35
CA LEU A 21 5.74 -13.77 -0.47
C LEU A 21 6.96 -14.44 -1.12
N ILE A 22 7.75 -15.24 -0.40
CA ILE A 22 8.84 -16.01 -0.99
C ILE A 22 8.32 -16.87 -2.15
N ASN A 23 7.19 -17.56 -1.96
CA ASN A 23 6.60 -18.41 -2.99
C ASN A 23 6.09 -17.61 -4.21
N LEU A 24 5.63 -16.38 -4.01
CA LEU A 24 5.08 -15.53 -5.06
C LEU A 24 6.15 -14.76 -5.83
N VAL A 25 7.14 -14.20 -5.13
CA VAL A 25 8.12 -13.26 -5.70
C VAL A 25 9.56 -13.77 -5.70
N GLY A 26 9.87 -14.92 -5.08
CA GLY A 26 11.25 -15.41 -4.94
C GLY A 26 11.97 -15.78 -6.25
N GLY A 27 11.24 -15.89 -7.36
CA GLY A 27 11.81 -16.06 -8.71
C GLY A 27 12.06 -14.76 -9.46
N PHE A 28 11.69 -13.61 -8.89
CA PHE A 28 11.86 -12.30 -9.49
C PHE A 28 13.08 -11.60 -8.89
N ASP A 29 13.71 -10.71 -9.66
CA ASP A 29 14.81 -9.84 -9.22
C ASP A 29 14.26 -8.66 -8.40
N ILE A 30 13.59 -8.99 -7.29
CA ILE A 30 12.85 -8.06 -6.43
C ILE A 30 13.09 -8.43 -4.97
N GLU A 31 13.45 -7.43 -4.18
CA GLU A 31 13.52 -7.55 -2.72
C GLU A 31 12.19 -7.11 -2.11
N PHE A 32 11.87 -7.64 -0.92
CA PHE A 32 10.68 -7.21 -0.19
C PHE A 32 10.92 -7.06 1.31
N SER A 33 10.08 -6.26 1.95
CA SER A 33 10.00 -6.12 3.40
C SER A 33 8.55 -6.15 3.87
N ILE A 34 8.35 -6.54 5.13
CA ILE A 34 7.06 -6.53 5.82
C ILE A 34 7.24 -5.68 7.08
N SER A 35 6.42 -4.66 7.25
CA SER A 35 6.38 -3.82 8.45
C SER A 35 4.98 -3.82 9.06
N ASN A 36 4.89 -3.49 10.35
CA ASN A 36 3.59 -3.20 10.95
C ASN A 36 3.07 -1.87 10.41
N PHE A 37 1.77 -1.82 10.13
CA PHE A 37 1.07 -0.62 9.72
C PHE A 37 0.42 0.04 10.94
N ASP A 38 1.19 0.87 11.66
CA ASP A 38 0.73 1.54 12.88
C ASP A 38 1.04 3.05 12.92
N TYR A 39 1.47 3.60 11.79
CA TYR A 39 1.88 5.00 11.62
C TYR A 39 0.77 5.91 11.06
N PHE A 40 -0.39 5.37 10.66
CA PHE A 40 -1.49 6.15 10.12
C PHE A 40 -2.84 5.80 10.73
N SER A 41 -3.60 6.81 11.12
CA SER A 41 -4.96 6.70 11.65
C SER A 41 -5.89 7.63 10.88
N VAL A 42 -6.90 7.06 10.21
CA VAL A 42 -7.91 7.86 9.49
C VAL A 42 -8.64 8.82 10.44
N ALA A 43 -8.90 8.40 11.68
CA ALA A 43 -9.56 9.26 12.66
C ALA A 43 -8.71 10.47 13.04
N GLU A 44 -7.41 10.27 13.29
CA GLU A 44 -6.48 11.37 13.59
C GLU A 44 -6.29 12.29 12.38
N TYR A 45 -6.24 11.71 11.17
CA TYR A 45 -6.18 12.46 9.93
C TYR A 45 -7.38 13.39 9.75
N LEU A 46 -8.60 12.86 9.86
CA LEU A 46 -9.83 13.64 9.68
C LEU A 46 -9.98 14.75 10.73
N ASP A 47 -9.57 14.49 11.98
CA ASP A 47 -9.54 15.50 13.03
C ASP A 47 -8.53 16.62 12.73
N TYR A 48 -7.33 16.27 12.26
CA TYR A 48 -6.30 17.25 11.89
C TYR A 48 -6.74 18.14 10.74
N VAL A 49 -7.27 17.57 9.66
CA VAL A 49 -7.78 18.34 8.51
C VAL A 49 -8.92 19.25 8.95
N GLY A 50 -9.88 18.72 9.72
CA GLY A 50 -11.03 19.49 10.21
C GLY A 50 -10.61 20.70 11.06
N LYS A 51 -9.61 20.53 11.94
CA LYS A 51 -9.07 21.61 12.77
C LYS A 51 -8.35 22.69 11.98
N ASN A 52 -7.64 22.31 10.93
CA ASN A 52 -6.78 23.22 10.17
C ASN A 52 -7.43 23.75 8.87
N GLN A 53 -8.69 23.36 8.59
CA GLN A 53 -9.44 23.75 7.39
C GLN A 53 -8.67 23.50 6.08
N PHE A 54 -7.85 22.45 6.04
CA PHE A 54 -7.16 22.08 4.82
C PHE A 54 -8.17 21.53 3.79
N PRO A 55 -8.07 21.90 2.50
CA PRO A 55 -8.83 21.23 1.46
C PRO A 55 -8.36 19.77 1.36
N VAL A 56 -9.28 18.82 1.54
CA VAL A 56 -9.03 17.40 1.30
C VAL A 56 -9.16 17.17 -0.20
N ASN A 57 -8.03 16.96 -0.87
CA ASN A 57 -8.01 16.50 -2.27
C ASN A 57 -7.98 14.97 -2.38
N ASP A 58 -8.12 14.25 -1.26
CA ASP A 58 -8.06 12.79 -1.23
C ASP A 58 -9.35 12.15 -1.74
N ASN A 59 -9.21 10.92 -2.21
CA ASN A 59 -10.37 10.12 -2.57
C ASN A 59 -11.09 9.63 -1.29
N PRO A 60 -12.33 10.11 -1.01
CA PRO A 60 -13.05 9.75 0.20
C PRO A 60 -13.36 8.25 0.29
N ASP A 61 -13.44 7.55 -0.85
CA ASP A 61 -13.67 6.10 -0.85
C ASP A 61 -12.45 5.31 -0.37
N VAL A 62 -11.24 5.84 -0.55
CA VAL A 62 -10.02 5.20 -0.01
C VAL A 62 -9.94 5.40 1.49
N LEU A 63 -10.22 6.61 1.97
CA LEU A 63 -10.31 6.88 3.41
C LEU A 63 -11.39 6.01 4.07
N ALA A 64 -12.52 5.78 3.39
CA ALA A 64 -13.55 4.88 3.88
C ALA A 64 -13.05 3.43 4.00
N VAL A 65 -12.34 2.90 3.00
CA VAL A 65 -11.74 1.56 3.08
C VAL A 65 -10.71 1.47 4.20
N MET A 66 -9.84 2.46 4.34
CA MET A 66 -8.84 2.50 5.43
C MET A 66 -9.46 2.64 6.82
N ALA A 67 -10.66 3.23 6.93
CA ALA A 67 -11.39 3.30 8.19
C ALA A 67 -12.14 2.00 8.51
N GLU A 68 -12.63 1.29 7.49
CA GLU A 68 -13.38 0.04 7.63
C GLU A 68 -12.45 -1.16 7.88
N VAL A 69 -11.29 -1.18 7.21
CA VAL A 69 -10.33 -2.29 7.25
C VAL A 69 -9.18 -1.96 8.18
N GLY A 70 -9.03 -2.73 9.25
CA GLY A 70 -7.89 -2.66 10.17
C GLY A 70 -6.64 -3.30 9.59
N PHE A 71 -6.01 -2.64 8.60
CA PHE A 71 -4.75 -3.10 8.02
C PHE A 71 -3.68 -3.25 9.10
N LEU A 72 -2.93 -4.36 9.04
CA LEU A 72 -1.94 -4.74 10.05
C LEU A 72 -0.51 -4.60 9.53
N HIS A 73 -0.31 -4.83 8.23
CA HIS A 73 1.01 -4.88 7.63
C HIS A 73 1.09 -4.05 6.36
N GLU A 74 2.22 -3.37 6.17
CA GLU A 74 2.65 -2.85 4.87
C GLU A 74 3.70 -3.78 4.29
N ILE A 75 3.50 -4.21 3.04
CA ILE A 75 4.47 -4.98 2.28
C ILE A 75 5.06 -4.08 1.22
N CYS A 76 6.38 -3.93 1.23
CA CYS A 76 7.11 -3.10 0.26
C CYS A 76 7.95 -3.97 -0.68
N PHE A 77 7.90 -3.67 -1.97
CA PHE A 77 8.76 -4.24 -3.00
C PHE A 77 9.78 -3.22 -3.48
N TYR A 78 10.99 -3.70 -3.73
CA TYR A 78 12.14 -2.90 -4.14
C TYR A 78 12.80 -3.54 -5.36
N ALA A 79 13.07 -2.72 -6.36
CA ALA A 79 13.81 -3.12 -7.55
C ALA A 79 14.88 -2.07 -7.88
N GLY A 80 16.03 -2.50 -8.39
CA GLY A 80 17.04 -1.57 -8.90
C GLY A 80 16.45 -0.73 -10.04
N SER A 81 16.69 0.59 -10.06
CA SER A 81 16.04 1.49 -11.04
C SER A 81 16.29 1.13 -12.50
N GLN A 82 17.41 0.46 -12.79
CA GLN A 82 17.80 0.02 -14.14
C GLN A 82 17.40 -1.44 -14.44
N SER A 83 16.78 -2.13 -13.49
CA SER A 83 16.29 -3.51 -13.70
C SER A 83 15.03 -3.51 -14.55
N VAL A 84 14.76 -4.62 -15.25
CA VAL A 84 13.47 -4.81 -15.94
C VAL A 84 12.32 -4.80 -14.92
N ALA A 85 12.58 -5.27 -13.69
CA ALA A 85 11.62 -5.30 -12.59
C ALA A 85 11.06 -3.93 -12.21
N SER A 86 11.85 -2.87 -12.36
CA SER A 86 11.39 -1.51 -12.05
C SER A 86 10.20 -1.08 -12.93
N GLN A 87 10.13 -1.56 -14.17
CA GLN A 87 9.10 -1.17 -15.14
C GLN A 87 7.74 -1.82 -14.88
N TYR A 88 7.74 -3.01 -14.27
CA TYR A 88 6.51 -3.78 -14.00
C TYR A 88 6.17 -3.89 -12.50
N LEU A 89 6.98 -3.28 -11.63
CA LEU A 89 6.80 -3.30 -10.18
C LEU A 89 5.38 -2.95 -9.70
N PRO A 90 4.72 -1.88 -10.20
CA PRO A 90 3.33 -1.59 -9.84
C PRO A 90 2.34 -2.70 -10.24
N ALA A 91 2.45 -3.21 -11.47
CA ALA A 91 1.57 -4.28 -11.95
C ALA A 91 1.77 -5.57 -11.14
N LEU A 92 3.02 -5.90 -10.80
CA LEU A 92 3.33 -7.03 -9.93
C LEU A 92 2.76 -6.83 -8.53
N THR A 93 2.85 -5.62 -7.99
CA THR A 93 2.31 -5.29 -6.65
C THR A 93 0.80 -5.55 -6.60
N GLY A 94 0.05 -5.08 -7.61
CA GLY A 94 -1.38 -5.36 -7.71
C GLY A 94 -1.68 -6.85 -7.83
N LEU A 95 -0.94 -7.57 -8.68
CA LEU A 95 -1.09 -9.02 -8.85
C LEU A 95 -0.82 -9.79 -7.55
N VAL A 96 0.24 -9.45 -6.83
CA VAL A 96 0.60 -10.10 -5.57
C VAL A 96 -0.42 -9.76 -4.50
N ALA A 97 -0.85 -8.49 -4.36
CA ALA A 97 -1.88 -8.08 -3.42
C ALA A 97 -3.19 -8.87 -3.64
N GLN A 98 -3.64 -8.98 -4.89
CA GLN A 98 -4.84 -9.76 -5.24
C GLN A 98 -4.64 -11.25 -4.93
N THR A 99 -3.51 -11.83 -5.33
CA THR A 99 -3.23 -13.25 -5.15
C THR A 99 -3.15 -13.62 -3.68
N LEU A 100 -2.48 -12.78 -2.89
CA LEU A 100 -2.31 -12.98 -1.45
C LEU A 100 -3.65 -12.80 -0.72
N SER A 101 -4.44 -11.78 -1.07
CA SER A 101 -5.83 -11.61 -0.62
C SER A 101 -6.67 -12.86 -0.91
N LYS A 102 -6.51 -13.49 -2.08
CA LYS A 102 -7.22 -14.73 -2.44
C LYS A 102 -6.78 -15.91 -1.58
N ARG A 103 -5.47 -16.14 -1.47
CA ARG A 103 -4.91 -17.32 -0.80
C ARG A 103 -5.16 -17.31 0.70
N LEU A 104 -5.04 -16.14 1.31
CA LEU A 104 -5.17 -15.98 2.76
C LEU A 104 -6.57 -15.51 3.20
N GLY A 105 -7.46 -15.22 2.24
CA GLY A 105 -8.81 -14.78 2.55
C GLY A 105 -8.89 -13.40 3.22
N CYS A 106 -7.86 -12.58 3.07
CA CYS A 106 -7.72 -11.26 3.67
C CYS A 106 -8.09 -10.12 2.70
N ASN A 107 -8.12 -8.90 3.23
CA ASN A 107 -8.22 -7.65 2.51
C ASN A 107 -6.83 -7.16 2.11
N ALA A 108 -6.74 -6.54 0.93
CA ALA A 108 -5.52 -5.91 0.45
C ALA A 108 -5.83 -4.58 -0.25
N LEU A 109 -5.00 -3.57 -0.01
CA LEU A 109 -5.08 -2.27 -0.68
C LEU A 109 -3.75 -1.97 -1.36
N SER A 110 -3.71 -1.99 -2.69
CA SER A 110 -2.47 -1.74 -3.43
C SER A 110 -2.18 -0.25 -3.52
N SER A 111 -0.98 0.17 -3.10
CA SER A 111 -0.52 1.55 -3.21
C SER A 111 0.67 1.63 -4.19
N PHE A 112 0.78 2.73 -4.92
CA PHE A 112 1.98 2.97 -5.71
C PHE A 112 2.46 4.40 -5.54
N VAL A 113 3.65 4.53 -4.96
CA VAL A 113 4.41 5.77 -4.97
C VAL A 113 5.65 5.52 -5.82
N PRO A 114 5.67 5.92 -7.10
CA PRO A 114 6.89 5.89 -7.88
C PRO A 114 7.86 6.93 -7.31
N LEU A 115 9.04 6.49 -6.88
CA LEU A 115 10.14 7.40 -6.52
C LEU A 115 10.71 8.17 -7.72
N ALA A 116 10.29 7.88 -8.96
CA ALA A 116 10.96 8.37 -10.17
C ALA A 116 10.08 8.61 -11.42
N SER A 117 8.76 8.42 -11.38
CA SER A 117 7.89 8.66 -12.54
C SER A 117 6.70 9.52 -12.18
N SER A 118 6.26 10.35 -13.11
CA SER A 118 4.99 11.07 -13.06
C SER A 118 3.80 10.19 -13.48
N GLU A 119 3.95 8.86 -13.45
CA GLU A 119 2.92 7.93 -13.88
C GLU A 119 2.12 7.47 -12.67
N ASP A 120 0.86 7.91 -12.61
CA ASP A 120 -0.10 7.48 -11.62
C ASP A 120 -0.56 6.05 -11.90
N PHE A 121 -0.41 5.16 -10.92
CA PHE A 121 -0.98 3.82 -10.99
C PHE A 121 -2.25 3.75 -10.14
N PRO A 122 -3.30 3.03 -10.61
CA PRO A 122 -4.54 2.92 -9.87
C PRO A 122 -4.33 2.19 -8.55
N VAL A 123 -4.98 2.68 -7.50
CA VAL A 123 -5.09 1.99 -6.22
C VAL A 123 -6.27 1.02 -6.33
N SER A 124 -6.08 -0.26 -5.99
CA SER A 124 -7.15 -1.26 -6.01
C SER A 124 -7.35 -1.84 -4.63
N TYR A 125 -8.62 -2.03 -4.26
CA TYR A 125 -9.03 -2.73 -3.05
C TYR A 125 -9.51 -4.14 -3.40
N PHE A 126 -8.90 -5.13 -2.77
CA PHE A 126 -9.21 -6.54 -2.91
C PHE A 126 -9.74 -7.10 -1.60
N SER A 127 -10.80 -7.92 -1.69
CA SER A 127 -11.30 -8.72 -0.58
C SER A 127 -11.44 -10.16 -1.05
N LYS A 128 -10.74 -11.09 -0.38
CA LYS A 128 -10.74 -12.52 -0.73
C LYS A 128 -10.41 -12.78 -2.21
N GLY A 129 -9.49 -11.99 -2.77
CA GLY A 129 -9.04 -12.08 -4.15
C GLY A 129 -9.96 -11.45 -5.19
N LYS A 130 -11.14 -10.96 -4.80
CA LYS A 130 -12.03 -10.21 -5.68
C LYS A 130 -11.63 -8.74 -5.62
N GLU A 131 -11.40 -8.13 -6.78
CA GLU A 131 -11.31 -6.68 -6.90
C GLU A 131 -12.69 -6.09 -6.58
N VAL A 132 -12.78 -5.37 -5.47
CA VAL A 132 -14.03 -4.77 -4.99
C VAL A 132 -14.18 -3.37 -5.56
N ARG A 133 -13.07 -2.61 -5.60
CA ARG A 133 -13.03 -1.26 -6.15
C ARG A 133 -11.68 -0.96 -6.76
N VAL A 134 -11.69 -0.20 -7.86
CA VAL A 134 -10.52 0.46 -8.43
C VAL A 134 -10.71 1.95 -8.22
N PHE A 135 -9.74 2.58 -7.55
CA PHE A 135 -9.69 4.02 -7.38
C PHE A 135 -8.87 4.60 -8.53
N SER A 136 -9.56 5.22 -9.49
CA SER A 136 -8.89 5.95 -10.57
C SER A 136 -8.18 7.18 -10.01
N ARG A 137 -6.93 7.40 -10.44
CA ARG A 137 -6.06 8.57 -10.19
C ARG A 137 -6.16 9.16 -8.78
N GLN A 138 -5.18 8.83 -7.94
CA GLN A 138 -4.88 9.66 -6.79
C GLN A 138 -3.80 10.66 -7.18
N ASP A 139 -3.98 11.94 -6.84
CA ASP A 139 -2.83 12.84 -6.70
C ASP A 139 -1.98 12.28 -5.56
N ALA A 140 -0.87 11.63 -5.90
CA ALA A 140 0.07 11.06 -4.92
C ALA A 140 0.67 12.14 -3.99
N ASP A 141 0.50 13.42 -4.32
CA ASP A 141 0.95 14.58 -3.54
C ASP A 141 0.43 14.59 -2.09
N ALA A 142 -0.74 13.99 -1.82
CA ALA A 142 -1.26 13.86 -0.45
C ALA A 142 -0.39 12.97 0.44
N TRP A 143 0.33 12.00 -0.15
CA TRP A 143 1.25 11.10 0.54
C TRP A 143 2.70 11.61 0.52
N GLN A 144 3.06 12.50 -0.41
CA GLN A 144 4.45 12.99 -0.59
C GLN A 144 4.90 14.05 0.42
N ARG A 145 4.02 14.55 1.30
CA ARG A 145 4.35 15.68 2.19
C ARG A 145 4.12 15.48 3.66
N VAL A 146 3.75 14.28 4.09
CA VAL A 146 3.58 14.02 5.51
C VAL A 146 4.45 12.84 5.90
N GLU A 147 5.62 13.17 6.46
CA GLU A 147 6.25 12.29 7.45
C GLU A 147 5.21 12.12 8.57
N TRP A 148 4.38 11.09 8.48
CA TRP A 148 3.50 10.67 9.57
C TRP A 148 4.37 10.01 10.64
N VAL A 149 5.25 10.80 11.25
CA VAL A 149 5.91 10.41 12.48
C VAL A 149 4.81 10.37 13.52
N ARG A 150 4.50 9.16 13.99
CA ARG A 150 3.75 8.96 15.23
C ARG A 150 4.44 9.84 16.26
N VAL A 151 3.75 10.84 16.80
CA VAL A 151 4.29 11.59 17.93
C VAL A 151 4.41 10.56 19.05
N ASP A 152 5.64 10.13 19.33
CA ASP A 152 5.92 9.27 20.47
C ASP A 152 5.32 9.96 21.70
N ARG A 153 4.30 9.32 22.27
CA ARG A 153 3.69 9.79 23.51
C ARG A 153 4.62 9.39 24.65
N ASP A 154 5.49 10.32 25.04
CA ASP A 154 6.08 10.36 26.37
C ASP A 154 5.01 10.68 27.45
#